data_AF-A0A6B1YLS3-F1
#
_entry.id   AF-A0A6B1YLS3-F1
#
_cell.length_a   1.000
_cell.length_b   1.000
_cell.length_c   1.000
_cell.angle_alpha   90.00
_cell.angle_beta   90.00
_cell.angle_gamma   90.00
#
_symmetry.space_group_name_H-M   'P 1'
#
loop_
_entity.id
_entity.type
_entity.pdbx_description
1 polymer ?
#
loop_
_entity_poly.entity_id
_entity_poly.type
_entity_poly.pdbx_seq_one_letter_code
_entity_poly.pdbx_strand_id
1 'polypeptide(L)'
;IGLNDLEVGAATLDNGQQGLLGSQQSTRVSAQALVNRGDGEVSGKRVEARVGSLDNRGGKLIGDDLLVVASGAIDNRLGLFSAANRLDLRARSLDNSGKGTLSSRGGLEVSLGGLLDNRDEGNLLSQGAQRVTVGQLDNRAGGLLSSRSELNVHGASLDNRGGVLVADAGLSATGGAFDNRDGGSASGKAGVRVEVASLRNDQGGKLLSDGRLDLAANAVGNAGGRIAAKGDLQATLGSLAQQGGELVSEKTLKVAADTLDNSQSGLIAANGGIAIEARQVDNRAGEISSTSR
;
A
#
# COMPACT_ATOMS: atom_id res chain seq x y z
N ILE A 1 -15.67 13.34 -29.44
CA ILE A 1 -16.41 12.42 -28.55
C ILE A 1 -17.52 11.75 -29.36
N GLY A 2 -17.46 10.44 -29.55
CA GLY A 2 -18.50 9.68 -30.24
C GLY A 2 -19.69 9.38 -29.32
N LEU A 3 -20.91 9.31 -29.86
CA LEU A 3 -22.11 8.86 -29.12
C LEU A 3 -22.13 7.34 -28.91
N ASN A 4 -21.40 6.61 -29.76
CA ASN A 4 -21.29 5.15 -29.78
C ASN A 4 -19.91 4.68 -29.31
N ASP A 5 -19.74 3.38 -29.15
CA ASP A 5 -18.44 2.75 -28.87
C ASP A 5 -17.34 3.22 -29.83
N LEU A 6 -16.15 3.47 -29.29
CA LEU A 6 -14.91 3.72 -30.00
C LEU A 6 -13.97 2.54 -29.81
N GLU A 7 -13.46 1.99 -30.90
CA GLU A 7 -12.44 0.95 -30.89
C GLU A 7 -11.26 1.38 -31.78
N VAL A 8 -10.05 1.38 -31.21
CA VAL A 8 -8.82 1.76 -31.91
C VAL A 8 -7.78 0.67 -31.73
N GLY A 9 -7.32 0.11 -32.85
CA GLY A 9 -6.25 -0.88 -32.93
C GLY A 9 -5.06 -0.36 -33.72
N ALA A 10 -3.85 -0.42 -33.17
CA ALA A 10 -2.62 -0.02 -33.87
C ALA A 10 -1.38 -0.72 -33.31
N ALA A 11 -0.30 -0.86 -34.07
CA ALA A 11 0.97 -1.29 -33.46
C ALA A 11 1.49 -0.23 -32.47
N THR A 12 1.49 1.02 -32.89
CA THR A 12 1.78 2.18 -32.05
C THR A 12 0.65 3.19 -32.19
N LEU A 13 0.13 3.65 -31.06
CA LEU A 13 -0.89 4.68 -31.00
C LEU A 13 -0.34 5.87 -30.22
N ASP A 14 -0.17 7.00 -30.89
CA ASP A 14 0.19 8.27 -30.26
C ASP A 14 -1.08 9.11 -30.07
N ASN A 15 -1.46 9.28 -28.81
CA ASN A 15 -2.53 10.14 -28.33
C ASN A 15 -1.97 11.27 -27.45
N GLY A 16 -0.70 11.63 -27.62
CA GLY A 16 -0.11 12.72 -26.86
C GLY A 16 -0.51 14.11 -27.36
N GLN A 17 0.03 15.15 -26.71
CA GLN A 17 -0.12 16.56 -27.13
C GLN A 17 -1.60 16.99 -27.26
N GLN A 18 -2.37 16.81 -26.19
CA GLN A 18 -3.82 17.08 -26.16
C GLN A 18 -4.66 16.18 -27.09
N GLY A 19 -4.13 15.03 -27.50
CA GLY A 19 -4.89 14.00 -28.19
C GLY A 19 -6.10 13.52 -27.37
N LEU A 20 -7.20 13.17 -28.04
CA LEU A 20 -8.43 12.69 -27.41
C LEU A 20 -8.96 11.43 -28.10
N LEU A 21 -8.99 10.32 -27.36
CA LEU A 21 -9.73 9.11 -27.70
C LEU A 21 -10.92 9.00 -26.76
N GLY A 22 -12.11 9.40 -27.23
CA GLY A 22 -13.27 9.58 -26.36
C GLY A 22 -14.61 9.12 -26.95
N SER A 23 -15.36 8.35 -26.16
CA SER A 23 -16.75 7.91 -26.43
C SER A 23 -17.66 8.22 -25.23
N GLN A 24 -18.96 8.45 -25.44
CA GLN A 24 -19.96 8.51 -24.36
C GLN A 24 -20.33 7.13 -23.79
N GLN A 25 -19.86 6.04 -24.41
CA GLN A 25 -20.09 4.66 -23.99
C GLN A 25 -18.74 3.98 -23.73
N SER A 26 -18.32 3.04 -24.58
CA SER A 26 -17.04 2.33 -24.42
C SER A 26 -15.95 2.94 -25.29
N THR A 27 -14.75 3.14 -24.74
CA THR A 27 -13.51 3.39 -25.49
C THR A 27 -12.57 2.20 -25.29
N ARG A 28 -12.30 1.45 -26.35
CA ARG A 28 -11.37 0.32 -26.38
C ARG A 28 -10.13 0.67 -27.17
N VAL A 29 -8.96 0.49 -26.57
CA VAL A 29 -7.66 0.69 -27.19
C VAL A 29 -6.88 -0.60 -27.15
N SER A 30 -6.41 -1.05 -28.32
CA SER A 30 -5.48 -2.17 -28.45
C SER A 30 -4.21 -1.71 -29.18
N ALA A 31 -3.07 -1.76 -28.50
CA ALA A 31 -1.80 -1.40 -29.14
C ALA A 31 -0.56 -2.06 -28.55
N GLN A 32 0.50 -2.28 -29.33
CA GLN A 32 1.77 -2.70 -28.74
C GLN A 32 2.37 -1.57 -27.89
N ALA A 33 2.27 -0.32 -28.34
CA ALA A 33 2.66 0.85 -27.57
C ALA A 33 1.58 1.93 -27.64
N LEU A 34 1.11 2.39 -26.47
CA LEU A 34 0.26 3.57 -26.34
C LEU A 34 1.06 4.71 -25.71
N VAL A 35 1.20 5.81 -26.44
CA VAL A 35 1.78 7.07 -25.96
C VAL A 35 0.62 8.02 -25.69
N ASN A 36 0.34 8.30 -24.41
CA ASN A 36 -0.73 9.17 -23.96
C ASN A 36 -0.15 10.25 -23.02
N ARG A 37 0.70 11.12 -23.54
CA ARG A 37 1.48 12.09 -22.75
C ARG A 37 1.11 13.54 -23.07
N GLY A 38 1.42 14.47 -22.17
CA GLY A 38 1.20 15.91 -22.42
C GLY A 38 -0.27 16.25 -22.67
N ASP A 39 -1.11 16.00 -21.66
CA ASP A 39 -2.57 16.17 -21.69
C ASP A 39 -3.33 15.28 -22.70
N GLY A 40 -2.70 14.22 -23.19
CA GLY A 40 -3.41 13.14 -23.90
C GLY A 40 -4.51 12.53 -23.03
N GLU A 41 -5.70 12.35 -23.58
CA GLU A 41 -6.87 11.81 -22.88
C GLU A 41 -7.47 10.61 -23.59
N VAL A 42 -7.66 9.52 -22.83
CA VAL A 42 -8.52 8.39 -23.21
C VAL A 42 -9.70 8.37 -22.25
N SER A 43 -10.92 8.57 -22.76
CA SER A 43 -12.10 8.72 -21.90
C SER A 43 -13.36 8.03 -22.41
N GLY A 44 -14.25 7.67 -21.47
CA GLY A 44 -15.60 7.17 -21.73
C GLY A 44 -16.24 6.55 -20.49
N LYS A 45 -17.48 6.06 -20.56
CA LYS A 45 -18.08 5.35 -19.41
C LYS A 45 -17.31 4.08 -19.08
N ARG A 46 -16.93 3.32 -20.10
CA ARG A 46 -16.01 2.19 -19.96
C ARG A 46 -14.76 2.47 -20.77
N VAL A 47 -13.61 2.46 -20.11
CA VAL A 47 -12.32 2.54 -20.78
C VAL A 47 -11.59 1.22 -20.61
N GLU A 48 -11.17 0.65 -21.73
CA GLU A 48 -10.37 -0.57 -21.76
C GLU A 48 -9.13 -0.35 -22.62
N ALA A 49 -7.96 -0.38 -22.00
CA ALA A 49 -6.67 -0.29 -22.67
C ALA A 49 -5.92 -1.63 -22.54
N ARG A 50 -5.81 -2.38 -23.63
CA ARG A 50 -4.99 -3.60 -23.72
C ARG A 50 -3.73 -3.31 -24.53
N VAL A 51 -2.59 -3.23 -23.86
CA VAL A 51 -1.36 -2.75 -24.50
C VAL A 51 -0.10 -3.58 -24.22
N GLY A 52 0.93 -3.41 -25.03
CA GLY A 52 2.28 -3.85 -24.69
C GLY A 52 2.90 -2.97 -23.60
N SER A 53 3.02 -1.68 -23.88
CA SER A 53 3.48 -0.66 -22.94
C SER A 53 2.59 0.59 -22.99
N LEU A 54 2.54 1.33 -21.88
CA LEU A 54 1.80 2.59 -21.76
C LEU A 54 2.70 3.69 -21.19
N ASP A 55 2.88 4.77 -21.96
CA ASP A 55 3.43 6.03 -21.46
C ASP A 55 2.26 7.01 -21.23
N ASN A 56 1.82 7.14 -19.99
CA ASN A 56 0.76 8.06 -19.56
C ASN A 56 1.31 9.31 -18.84
N ARG A 57 2.56 9.71 -19.10
CA ARG A 57 3.17 10.83 -18.38
C ARG A 57 2.44 12.15 -18.64
N GLY A 58 1.87 12.73 -17.59
CA GLY A 58 1.02 13.93 -17.72
C GLY A 58 -0.24 13.72 -18.57
N GLY A 59 -0.63 12.47 -18.82
CA GLY A 59 -1.84 12.11 -19.54
C GLY A 59 -2.94 11.59 -18.62
N LYS A 60 -4.10 11.29 -19.21
CA LYS A 60 -5.33 10.93 -18.50
C LYS A 60 -5.98 9.71 -19.13
N LEU A 61 -6.29 8.71 -18.30
CA LEU A 61 -7.27 7.66 -18.60
C LEU A 61 -8.44 7.81 -17.62
N ILE A 62 -9.65 8.06 -18.14
CA ILE A 62 -10.81 8.43 -17.32
C ILE A 62 -12.03 7.60 -17.72
N GLY A 63 -12.66 6.93 -16.76
CA GLY A 63 -13.99 6.37 -17.00
C GLY A 63 -14.80 6.08 -15.75
N ASP A 64 -15.98 5.48 -15.92
CA ASP A 64 -16.72 4.95 -14.78
C ASP A 64 -16.10 3.60 -14.37
N ASP A 65 -15.94 2.71 -15.34
CA ASP A 65 -15.14 1.49 -15.23
C ASP A 65 -13.84 1.67 -16.05
N LEU A 66 -12.69 1.56 -15.40
CA LEU A 66 -11.38 1.66 -16.05
C LEU A 66 -10.63 0.33 -15.90
N LEU A 67 -10.38 -0.34 -17.04
CA LEU A 67 -9.55 -1.53 -17.12
C LEU A 67 -8.30 -1.24 -17.96
N VAL A 68 -7.13 -1.39 -17.35
CA VAL A 68 -5.85 -1.28 -18.03
C VAL A 68 -5.09 -2.58 -17.89
N VAL A 69 -4.75 -3.20 -19.01
CA VAL A 69 -3.98 -4.44 -19.09
C VAL A 69 -2.77 -4.18 -19.97
N ALA A 70 -1.58 -4.11 -19.37
CA ALA A 70 -0.32 -4.02 -20.08
C ALA A 70 0.47 -5.34 -19.95
N SER A 71 1.05 -5.84 -21.03
CA SER A 71 1.99 -6.99 -20.91
C SER A 71 3.37 -6.57 -20.39
N GLY A 72 3.71 -5.29 -20.49
CA GLY A 72 4.96 -4.68 -20.06
C GLY A 72 4.78 -3.59 -19.01
N ALA A 73 5.61 -2.56 -19.12
CA ALA A 73 5.68 -1.45 -18.17
C ALA A 73 4.65 -0.35 -18.48
N ILE A 74 4.20 0.30 -17.42
CA ILE A 74 3.39 1.52 -17.45
C ILE A 74 4.16 2.64 -16.76
N ASP A 75 4.28 3.80 -17.40
CA ASP A 75 4.79 5.04 -16.81
C ASP A 75 3.61 6.00 -16.64
N ASN A 76 3.23 6.28 -15.40
CA ASN A 76 2.12 7.15 -15.01
C ASN A 76 2.61 8.37 -14.21
N ARG A 77 3.89 8.74 -14.30
CA ARG A 77 4.41 9.92 -13.58
C ARG A 77 3.70 11.19 -14.04
N LEU A 78 3.28 12.04 -13.09
CA LEU A 78 2.40 13.19 -13.34
C LEU A 78 1.06 12.85 -14.04
N GLY A 79 0.79 11.57 -14.30
CA GLY A 79 -0.39 11.08 -15.01
C GLY A 79 -1.54 10.75 -14.08
N LEU A 80 -2.72 10.61 -14.66
CA LEU A 80 -3.96 10.31 -13.95
C LEU A 80 -4.66 9.09 -14.56
N PHE A 81 -4.92 8.08 -13.73
CA PHE A 81 -5.97 7.09 -13.96
C PHE A 81 -7.12 7.37 -13.00
N SER A 82 -8.33 7.58 -13.51
CA SER A 82 -9.49 7.97 -12.70
C SER A 82 -10.71 7.12 -13.05
N ALA A 83 -11.33 6.52 -12.03
CA ALA A 83 -12.54 5.72 -12.16
C ALA A 83 -13.68 6.21 -11.25
N ALA A 84 -14.92 6.23 -11.75
CA ALA A 84 -16.10 6.49 -10.92
C ALA A 84 -16.52 5.29 -10.06
N ASN A 85 -16.39 4.07 -10.59
CA ASN A 85 -16.89 2.85 -9.96
C ASN A 85 -15.74 1.90 -9.63
N ARG A 86 -14.87 1.61 -10.60
CA ARG A 86 -13.80 0.64 -10.42
C ARG A 86 -12.63 0.89 -11.36
N LEU A 87 -11.42 0.80 -10.79
CA LEU A 87 -10.16 0.81 -11.51
C LEU A 87 -9.48 -0.54 -11.33
N ASP A 88 -9.25 -1.25 -12.43
CA ASP A 88 -8.45 -2.47 -12.47
C ASP A 88 -7.20 -2.25 -13.33
N LEU A 89 -6.02 -2.48 -12.74
CA LEU A 89 -4.74 -2.41 -13.42
C LEU A 89 -4.03 -3.75 -13.34
N ARG A 90 -3.64 -4.29 -14.50
CA ARG A 90 -2.76 -5.45 -14.61
C ARG A 90 -1.56 -5.10 -15.48
N ALA A 91 -0.35 -5.25 -14.97
CA ALA A 91 0.87 -4.96 -15.72
C ALA A 91 2.08 -5.76 -15.24
N ARG A 92 3.21 -5.66 -15.94
CA ARG A 92 4.48 -6.17 -15.40
C ARG A 92 5.05 -5.25 -14.33
N SER A 93 5.00 -3.94 -14.55
CA SER A 93 5.42 -2.92 -13.59
C SER A 93 4.68 -1.61 -13.82
N LEU A 94 4.60 -0.79 -12.78
CA LEU A 94 4.03 0.54 -12.82
C LEU A 94 4.98 1.51 -12.14
N ASP A 95 5.38 2.56 -12.86
CA ASP A 95 5.97 3.76 -12.29
C ASP A 95 4.84 4.79 -12.10
N ASN A 96 4.39 4.96 -10.86
CA ASN A 96 3.44 5.97 -10.42
C ASN A 96 4.12 7.06 -9.58
N SER A 97 5.44 7.17 -9.66
CA SER A 97 6.21 8.14 -8.89
C SER A 97 5.98 9.58 -9.38
N GLY A 98 6.55 10.57 -8.69
CA GLY A 98 6.57 11.95 -9.16
C GLY A 98 5.16 12.51 -9.39
N LYS A 99 4.29 12.38 -8.38
CA LYS A 99 2.89 12.84 -8.39
C LYS A 99 1.97 12.11 -9.37
N GLY A 100 2.33 10.90 -9.81
CA GLY A 100 1.39 10.01 -10.49
C GLY A 100 0.19 9.67 -9.60
N THR A 101 -1.00 9.56 -10.18
CA THR A 101 -2.23 9.29 -9.42
C THR A 101 -3.08 8.20 -10.07
N LEU A 102 -3.42 7.19 -9.27
CA LEU A 102 -4.51 6.25 -9.52
C LEU A 102 -5.63 6.57 -8.51
N SER A 103 -6.84 6.85 -9.00
CA SER A 103 -7.97 7.21 -8.15
C SER A 103 -9.25 6.49 -8.55
N SER A 104 -9.96 5.94 -7.58
CA SER A 104 -11.29 5.34 -7.78
C SER A 104 -12.27 5.83 -6.72
N ARG A 105 -13.48 6.25 -7.14
CA ARG A 105 -14.60 6.49 -6.22
C ARG A 105 -15.32 5.21 -5.77
N GLY A 106 -14.94 4.05 -6.30
CA GLY A 106 -15.29 2.75 -5.75
C GLY A 106 -14.04 1.94 -5.49
N GLY A 107 -13.95 0.72 -6.05
CA GLY A 107 -12.82 -0.18 -5.80
C GLY A 107 -11.58 0.14 -6.65
N LEU A 108 -10.40 -0.16 -6.12
CA LEU A 108 -9.11 -0.07 -6.82
C LEU A 108 -8.36 -1.39 -6.68
N GLU A 109 -8.10 -2.06 -7.80
CA GLU A 109 -7.30 -3.28 -7.86
C GLU A 109 -6.06 -3.08 -8.74
N VAL A 110 -4.89 -3.33 -8.17
CA VAL A 110 -3.59 -3.30 -8.85
C VAL A 110 -2.93 -4.66 -8.71
N SER A 111 -2.64 -5.31 -9.83
CA SER A 111 -1.96 -6.60 -9.88
C SER A 111 -0.75 -6.52 -10.81
N LEU A 112 0.45 -6.52 -10.23
CA LEU A 112 1.71 -6.40 -10.96
C LEU A 112 2.60 -7.62 -10.75
N GLY A 113 3.21 -8.12 -11.83
CA GLY A 113 4.21 -9.18 -11.73
C GLY A 113 5.58 -8.71 -11.18
N GLY A 114 5.76 -7.41 -10.97
CA GLY A 114 7.03 -6.78 -10.62
C GLY A 114 6.84 -5.58 -9.70
N LEU A 115 7.56 -4.50 -9.99
CA LEU A 115 7.62 -3.30 -9.17
C LEU A 115 6.39 -2.39 -9.36
N LEU A 116 5.80 -1.97 -8.24
CA LEU A 116 5.05 -0.72 -8.12
C LEU A 116 5.98 0.33 -7.51
N ASP A 117 6.43 1.29 -8.31
CA ASP A 117 7.16 2.46 -7.84
C ASP A 117 6.15 3.59 -7.59
N ASN A 118 5.87 3.88 -6.33
CA ASN A 118 4.92 4.89 -5.86
C ASN A 118 5.60 5.97 -5.01
N ARG A 119 6.90 6.19 -5.20
CA ARG A 119 7.64 7.21 -4.44
C ARG A 119 7.37 8.64 -4.92
N ASP A 120 7.98 9.61 -4.26
CA ASP A 120 7.98 11.01 -4.70
C ASP A 120 6.55 11.56 -4.90
N GLU A 121 5.74 11.48 -3.84
CA GLU A 121 4.33 11.91 -3.81
C GLU A 121 3.39 11.14 -4.78
N GLY A 122 3.71 9.89 -5.12
CA GLY A 122 2.82 8.98 -5.85
C GLY A 122 1.58 8.59 -5.04
N ASN A 123 0.41 8.55 -5.68
CA ASN A 123 -0.88 8.33 -5.00
C ASN A 123 -1.67 7.15 -5.59
N LEU A 124 -2.11 6.23 -4.73
CA LEU A 124 -3.18 5.27 -5.03
C LEU A 124 -4.32 5.50 -4.04
N LEU A 125 -5.45 6.03 -4.53
CA LEU A 125 -6.57 6.50 -3.73
C LEU A 125 -7.85 5.73 -4.07
N SER A 126 -8.55 5.25 -3.05
CA SER A 126 -9.79 4.50 -3.21
C SER A 126 -10.85 4.95 -2.20
N GLN A 127 -12.06 5.27 -2.67
CA GLN A 127 -13.20 5.48 -1.77
C GLN A 127 -13.90 4.16 -1.38
N GLY A 128 -13.62 3.06 -2.09
CA GLY A 128 -14.01 1.71 -1.72
C GLY A 128 -12.80 0.87 -1.33
N ALA A 129 -12.93 -0.46 -1.40
CA ALA A 129 -11.84 -1.38 -1.08
C ALA A 129 -10.67 -1.26 -2.07
N GLN A 130 -9.45 -1.31 -1.54
CA GLN A 130 -8.22 -1.24 -2.31
C GLN A 130 -7.43 -2.55 -2.15
N ARG A 131 -7.00 -3.13 -3.26
CA ARG A 131 -6.16 -4.33 -3.30
C ARG A 131 -4.94 -4.07 -4.18
N VAL A 132 -3.76 -4.29 -3.62
CA VAL A 132 -2.47 -4.12 -4.29
C VAL A 132 -1.70 -5.42 -4.14
N THR A 133 -1.46 -6.12 -5.24
CA THR A 133 -0.69 -7.36 -5.32
C THR A 133 0.47 -7.14 -6.26
N VAL A 134 1.70 -7.21 -5.75
CA VAL A 134 2.90 -6.82 -6.48
C VAL A 134 4.05 -7.78 -6.19
N GLY A 135 5.07 -7.82 -7.05
CA GLY A 135 6.34 -8.42 -6.68
C GLY A 135 7.02 -7.59 -5.59
N GLN A 136 7.12 -6.28 -5.82
CA GLN A 136 7.70 -5.32 -4.89
C GLN A 136 6.89 -4.02 -4.89
N LEU A 137 6.72 -3.42 -3.70
CA LEU A 137 6.20 -2.08 -3.51
C LEU A 137 7.33 -1.17 -3.03
N ASP A 138 7.55 -0.05 -3.73
CA ASP A 138 8.31 1.09 -3.23
C ASP A 138 7.35 2.28 -3.03
N ASN A 139 6.97 2.52 -1.78
CA ASN A 139 6.05 3.58 -1.36
C ASN A 139 6.78 4.69 -0.58
N ARG A 140 8.07 4.90 -0.85
CA ARG A 140 8.89 5.83 -0.07
C ARG A 140 8.62 7.29 -0.39
N ALA A 141 9.32 8.20 0.29
CA ALA A 141 9.39 9.62 -0.07
C ALA A 141 8.01 10.27 -0.30
N GLY A 142 7.09 10.09 0.66
CA GLY A 142 5.74 10.66 0.58
C GLY A 142 4.76 9.87 -0.30
N GLY A 143 5.11 8.65 -0.73
CA GLY A 143 4.18 7.74 -1.38
C GLY A 143 2.97 7.43 -0.48
N LEU A 144 1.78 7.39 -1.09
CA LEU A 144 0.50 7.20 -0.39
C LEU A 144 -0.35 6.10 -1.03
N LEU A 145 -0.71 5.11 -0.22
CA LEU A 145 -1.85 4.21 -0.48
C LEU A 145 -2.94 4.54 0.55
N SER A 146 -4.10 5.00 0.07
CA SER A 146 -5.22 5.43 0.93
C SER A 146 -6.54 4.81 0.50
N SER A 147 -7.12 4.03 1.41
CA SER A 147 -8.45 3.43 1.25
C SER A 147 -9.44 4.00 2.26
N ARG A 148 -10.63 4.38 1.79
CA ARG A 148 -11.76 4.70 2.67
C ARG A 148 -12.51 3.46 3.18
N SER A 149 -12.04 2.28 2.78
CA SER A 149 -12.53 0.97 3.22
C SER A 149 -11.32 0.11 3.59
N GLU A 150 -11.32 -1.18 3.25
CA GLU A 150 -10.19 -2.08 3.44
C GLU A 150 -9.03 -1.72 2.50
N LEU A 151 -7.80 -1.80 3.01
CA LEU A 151 -6.56 -1.75 2.24
C LEU A 151 -5.84 -3.10 2.38
N ASN A 152 -5.71 -3.83 1.27
CA ASN A 152 -4.98 -5.10 1.23
C ASN A 152 -3.73 -4.95 0.35
N VAL A 153 -2.56 -5.12 0.95
CA VAL A 153 -1.26 -5.03 0.26
C VAL A 153 -0.53 -6.37 0.39
N HIS A 154 -0.13 -6.93 -0.73
CA HIS A 154 0.60 -8.19 -0.81
C HIS A 154 1.82 -8.06 -1.72
N GLY A 155 2.97 -8.53 -1.25
CA GLY A 155 4.16 -8.65 -2.09
C GLY A 155 5.38 -9.26 -1.39
N ALA A 156 6.39 -9.63 -2.18
CA ALA A 156 7.62 -10.22 -1.65
C ALA A 156 8.46 -9.19 -0.87
N SER A 157 8.35 -7.91 -1.22
CA SER A 157 8.96 -6.79 -0.50
C SER A 157 8.04 -5.59 -0.50
N LEU A 158 7.77 -5.04 0.67
CA LEU A 158 6.98 -3.84 0.89
C LEU A 158 7.88 -2.79 1.53
N ASP A 159 8.32 -1.79 0.77
CA ASP A 159 9.12 -0.67 1.28
C ASP A 159 8.22 0.55 1.45
N ASN A 160 7.92 0.92 2.70
CA ASN A 160 7.08 2.04 3.09
C ASN A 160 7.88 3.09 3.89
N ARG A 161 9.20 3.15 3.71
CA ARG A 161 10.04 4.10 4.45
C ARG A 161 9.70 5.54 4.11
N GLY A 162 9.30 6.33 5.12
CA GLY A 162 8.78 7.69 4.90
C GLY A 162 7.52 7.76 4.04
N GLY A 163 6.83 6.63 3.86
CA GLY A 163 5.57 6.49 3.13
C GLY A 163 4.37 6.33 4.05
N VAL A 164 3.17 6.30 3.47
CA VAL A 164 1.91 6.12 4.18
C VAL A 164 1.05 5.03 3.55
N LEU A 165 0.66 4.04 4.37
CA LEU A 165 -0.42 3.10 4.12
C LEU A 165 -1.54 3.40 5.13
N VAL A 166 -2.73 3.77 4.65
CA VAL A 166 -3.84 4.15 5.54
C VAL A 166 -5.18 3.58 5.06
N ALA A 167 -5.94 3.03 6.01
CA ALA A 167 -7.29 2.52 5.79
C ALA A 167 -8.29 3.12 6.79
N ASP A 168 -9.43 3.63 6.30
CA ASP A 168 -10.54 4.01 7.17
C ASP A 168 -11.31 2.78 7.70
N ALA A 169 -11.10 1.58 7.15
CA ALA A 169 -11.48 0.31 7.76
C ALA A 169 -10.23 -0.48 8.18
N GLY A 170 -10.07 -1.72 7.75
CA GLY A 170 -8.90 -2.56 8.04
C GLY A 170 -7.74 -2.37 7.08
N LEU A 171 -6.51 -2.49 7.60
CA LEU A 171 -5.30 -2.65 6.81
C LEU A 171 -4.81 -4.10 6.94
N SER A 172 -4.50 -4.73 5.81
CA SER A 172 -3.81 -6.03 5.75
C SER A 172 -2.54 -5.90 4.91
N ALA A 173 -1.38 -6.16 5.50
CA ALA A 173 -0.10 -6.21 4.81
C ALA A 173 0.49 -7.63 4.93
N THR A 174 0.75 -8.28 3.78
CA THR A 174 1.18 -9.68 3.76
C THR A 174 2.34 -9.92 2.80
N GLY A 175 3.16 -10.94 3.09
CA GLY A 175 4.18 -11.44 2.16
C GLY A 175 5.57 -11.61 2.78
N GLY A 176 6.59 -11.05 2.12
CA GLY A 176 7.99 -11.27 2.50
C GLY A 176 8.51 -10.24 3.51
N ALA A 177 9.33 -9.30 3.06
CA ALA A 177 9.86 -8.24 3.92
C ALA A 177 8.93 -7.02 3.92
N PHE A 178 8.70 -6.43 5.09
CA PHE A 178 8.02 -5.14 5.23
C PHE A 178 8.95 -4.16 5.97
N ASP A 179 9.42 -3.15 5.24
CA ASP A 179 10.25 -2.06 5.78
C ASP A 179 9.40 -0.80 5.95
N ASN A 180 9.09 -0.45 7.20
CA ASN A 180 8.29 0.70 7.61
C ASN A 180 9.12 1.70 8.42
N ARG A 181 10.45 1.70 8.26
CA ARG A 181 11.38 2.59 8.97
C ARG A 181 11.31 4.03 8.48
N ASP A 182 12.22 4.88 8.97
CA ASP A 182 12.44 6.26 8.50
C ASP A 182 11.15 7.10 8.52
N GLY A 183 10.35 6.95 9.58
CA GLY A 183 9.08 7.66 9.75
C GLY A 183 7.91 7.09 8.92
N GLY A 184 8.06 5.92 8.31
CA GLY A 184 6.99 5.21 7.61
C GLY A 184 5.78 4.95 8.52
N SER A 185 4.58 5.02 7.95
CA SER A 185 3.33 4.84 8.69
C SER A 185 2.42 3.83 8.01
N ALA A 186 1.92 2.88 8.78
CA ALA A 186 0.92 1.90 8.37
C ALA A 186 -0.21 1.86 9.41
N SER A 187 -1.43 2.21 9.01
CA SER A 187 -2.55 2.30 9.94
C SER A 187 -3.92 1.90 9.39
N GLY A 188 -4.78 1.44 10.30
CA GLY A 188 -6.16 1.06 10.01
C GLY A 188 -7.10 1.39 11.19
N LYS A 189 -8.28 1.94 10.91
CA LYS A 189 -9.25 2.31 11.96
C LYS A 189 -10.00 1.11 12.54
N ALA A 190 -10.40 0.15 11.71
CA ALA A 190 -11.15 -1.03 12.18
C ALA A 190 -10.22 -2.14 12.70
N GLY A 191 -8.99 -2.20 12.18
CA GLY A 191 -8.01 -3.19 12.56
C GLY A 191 -6.77 -3.13 11.67
N VAL A 192 -5.69 -3.77 12.12
CA VAL A 192 -4.47 -3.97 11.34
C VAL A 192 -4.05 -5.42 11.43
N ARG A 193 -3.80 -6.05 10.28
CA ARG A 193 -3.17 -7.38 10.18
C ARG A 193 -1.86 -7.24 9.42
N VAL A 194 -0.77 -7.73 10.02
CA VAL A 194 0.52 -7.85 9.36
C VAL A 194 0.99 -9.30 9.45
N GLU A 195 1.16 -9.95 8.31
CA GLU A 195 1.64 -11.34 8.20
C GLU A 195 2.78 -11.41 7.19
N VAL A 196 4.01 -11.29 7.68
CA VAL A 196 5.20 -11.09 6.85
C VAL A 196 6.36 -11.94 7.36
N ALA A 197 7.32 -12.29 6.51
CA ALA A 197 8.53 -12.99 6.97
C ALA A 197 9.34 -12.12 7.95
N SER A 198 9.46 -10.81 7.68
CA SER A 198 10.15 -9.88 8.56
C SER A 198 9.54 -8.47 8.50
N LEU A 199 9.40 -7.83 9.66
CA LEU A 199 8.99 -6.44 9.79
C LEU A 199 10.16 -5.60 10.34
N ARG A 200 10.52 -4.52 9.65
CA ARG A 200 11.38 -3.46 10.18
C ARG A 200 10.53 -2.23 10.43
N ASN A 201 10.24 -1.93 11.68
CA ASN A 201 9.49 -0.76 12.13
C ASN A 201 10.39 0.17 12.98
N ASP A 202 11.71 0.01 12.90
CA ASP A 202 12.71 0.82 13.60
C ASP A 202 12.71 2.30 13.15
N GLN A 203 13.54 3.14 13.79
CA GLN A 203 13.88 4.49 13.30
C GLN A 203 12.65 5.37 13.04
N GLY A 204 11.73 5.43 14.00
CA GLY A 204 10.53 6.25 13.93
C GLY A 204 9.37 5.65 13.12
N GLY A 205 9.48 4.39 12.70
CA GLY A 205 8.39 3.66 12.05
C GLY A 205 7.16 3.54 12.94
N LYS A 206 5.98 3.55 12.32
CA LYS A 206 4.67 3.54 13.00
C LYS A 206 3.75 2.48 12.41
N LEU A 207 3.36 1.51 13.23
CA LEU A 207 2.31 0.54 12.93
C LEU A 207 1.16 0.73 13.93
N LEU A 208 0.04 1.29 13.49
CA LEU A 208 -0.99 1.83 14.38
C LEU A 208 -2.38 1.26 14.04
N SER A 209 -3.12 0.81 15.04
CA SER A 209 -4.54 0.44 14.86
C SER A 209 -5.45 1.16 15.84
N ASP A 210 -6.56 1.72 15.37
CA ASP A 210 -7.65 2.14 16.28
C ASP A 210 -8.53 0.95 16.70
N GLY A 211 -8.36 -0.21 16.05
CA GLY A 211 -9.01 -1.47 16.39
C GLY A 211 -8.01 -2.49 16.91
N ARG A 212 -8.26 -3.77 16.60
CA ARG A 212 -7.34 -4.87 16.93
C ARG A 212 -6.13 -4.87 15.99
N LEU A 213 -4.95 -5.13 16.53
CA LEU A 213 -3.72 -5.35 15.77
C LEU A 213 -3.27 -6.81 15.91
N ASP A 214 -3.21 -7.52 14.79
CA ASP A 214 -2.63 -8.86 14.67
C ASP A 214 -1.31 -8.79 13.92
N LEU A 215 -0.22 -9.24 14.54
CA LEU A 215 1.13 -9.23 13.97
C LEU A 215 1.74 -10.63 14.00
N ALA A 216 2.08 -11.17 12.83
CA ALA A 216 2.79 -12.44 12.68
C ALA A 216 4.05 -12.23 11.83
N ALA A 217 5.23 -12.54 12.38
CA ALA A 217 6.48 -12.48 11.62
C ALA A 217 7.63 -13.28 12.26
N ASN A 218 8.57 -13.79 11.47
CA ASN A 218 9.74 -14.48 12.02
C ASN A 218 10.68 -13.52 12.75
N ALA A 219 10.79 -12.28 12.27
CA ALA A 219 11.61 -11.25 12.89
C ALA A 219 10.92 -9.89 12.85
N VAL A 220 10.89 -9.20 13.99
CA VAL A 220 10.37 -7.84 14.13
C VAL A 220 11.45 -6.96 14.76
N GLY A 221 11.88 -5.93 14.03
CA GLY A 221 12.60 -4.80 14.58
C GLY A 221 11.64 -3.64 14.84
N ASN A 222 11.69 -3.06 16.03
CA ASN A 222 10.92 -1.88 16.41
C ASN A 222 11.78 -0.91 17.23
N ALA A 223 13.09 -0.93 17.06
CA ALA A 223 13.99 -0.10 17.86
C ALA A 223 13.79 1.39 17.53
N GLY A 224 13.41 2.19 18.52
CA GLY A 224 12.99 3.59 18.31
C GLY A 224 11.72 3.73 17.44
N GLY A 225 10.96 2.65 17.26
CA GLY A 225 9.70 2.60 16.53
C GLY A 225 8.49 2.50 17.46
N ARG A 226 7.30 2.51 16.88
CA ARG A 226 6.03 2.38 17.61
C ARG A 226 5.09 1.40 16.93
N ILE A 227 4.67 0.37 17.68
CA ILE A 227 3.60 -0.56 17.33
C ILE A 227 2.51 -0.39 18.39
N ALA A 228 1.33 0.07 17.99
CA ALA A 228 0.27 0.44 18.93
C ALA A 228 -1.12 0.01 18.46
N ALA A 229 -1.96 -0.43 19.40
CA ALA A 229 -3.38 -0.70 19.18
C ALA A 229 -4.24 0.00 20.24
N LYS A 230 -5.34 0.64 19.83
CA LYS A 230 -6.41 1.04 20.76
C LYS A 230 -7.32 -0.14 21.14
N GLY A 231 -7.35 -1.18 20.31
CA GLY A 231 -7.95 -2.47 20.63
C GLY A 231 -6.94 -3.43 21.24
N ASP A 232 -7.20 -4.73 21.11
CA ASP A 232 -6.25 -5.75 21.52
C ASP A 232 -5.06 -5.81 20.56
N LEU A 233 -3.89 -6.16 21.08
CA LEU A 233 -2.68 -6.41 20.30
C LEU A 233 -2.24 -7.86 20.52
N GLN A 234 -2.21 -8.64 19.45
CA GLN A 234 -1.67 -10.00 19.44
C GLN A 234 -0.47 -10.08 18.50
N ALA A 235 0.66 -10.52 19.04
CA ALA A 235 1.89 -10.74 18.28
C ALA A 235 2.36 -12.20 18.40
N THR A 236 2.62 -12.85 17.26
CA THR A 236 3.20 -14.19 17.17
C THR A 236 4.47 -14.13 16.35
N LEU A 237 5.60 -14.20 17.02
CA LEU A 237 6.89 -13.79 16.50
C LEU A 237 7.95 -14.89 16.65
N GLY A 238 9.00 -14.86 15.83
CA GLY A 238 10.24 -15.58 16.15
C GLY A 238 11.09 -14.74 17.09
N SER A 239 11.61 -13.62 16.61
CA SER A 239 12.39 -12.66 17.40
C SER A 239 11.76 -11.27 17.41
N LEU A 240 11.82 -10.59 18.55
CA LEU A 240 11.34 -9.23 18.76
C LEU A 240 12.47 -8.35 19.34
N ALA A 241 12.92 -7.35 18.57
CA ALA A 241 13.87 -6.32 18.99
C ALA A 241 13.12 -5.00 19.26
N GLN A 242 13.03 -4.59 20.52
CA GLN A 242 12.20 -3.49 21.03
C GLN A 242 13.02 -2.40 21.72
N GLN A 243 14.31 -2.32 21.45
CA GLN A 243 15.22 -1.40 22.15
C GLN A 243 14.85 0.05 21.88
N GLY A 244 14.51 0.81 22.94
CA GLY A 244 14.03 2.18 22.83
C GLY A 244 12.73 2.34 22.02
N GLY A 245 12.05 1.24 21.69
CA GLY A 245 10.78 1.22 20.96
C GLY A 245 9.57 1.14 21.89
N GLU A 246 8.39 1.29 21.30
CA GLU A 246 7.11 1.14 21.99
C GLU A 246 6.27 0.02 21.36
N LEU A 247 5.84 -0.93 22.19
CA LEU A 247 4.81 -1.92 21.88
C LEU A 247 3.66 -1.77 22.88
N VAL A 248 2.55 -1.16 22.46
CA VAL A 248 1.49 -0.72 23.37
C VAL A 248 0.09 -1.13 22.95
N SER A 249 -0.76 -1.44 23.93
CA SER A 249 -2.18 -1.74 23.72
C SER A 249 -3.06 -1.00 24.73
N GLU A 250 -4.12 -0.31 24.29
CA GLU A 250 -5.10 0.26 25.22
C GLU A 250 -6.03 -0.83 25.81
N LYS A 251 -6.01 -2.04 25.27
CA LYS A 251 -6.69 -3.23 25.84
C LYS A 251 -5.66 -4.29 26.21
N THR A 252 -5.84 -5.53 25.77
CA THR A 252 -4.92 -6.62 26.10
C THR A 252 -3.72 -6.62 25.15
N LEU A 253 -2.57 -7.02 25.67
CA LEU A 253 -1.37 -7.30 24.87
C LEU A 253 -0.95 -8.75 25.07
N LYS A 254 -0.84 -9.49 23.97
CA LYS A 254 -0.34 -10.87 23.96
C LYS A 254 0.86 -10.97 23.03
N VAL A 255 1.97 -11.46 23.53
CA VAL A 255 3.19 -11.70 22.73
C VAL A 255 3.63 -13.14 22.92
N ALA A 256 3.67 -13.90 21.84
CA ALA A 256 4.36 -15.19 21.76
C ALA A 256 5.63 -15.00 20.92
N ALA A 257 6.81 -15.33 21.46
CA ALA A 257 8.09 -15.18 20.75
C ALA A 257 9.14 -16.23 21.17
N ASP A 258 10.14 -16.53 20.35
CA ASP A 258 11.33 -17.26 20.84
C ASP A 258 12.22 -16.35 21.67
N THR A 259 12.52 -15.16 21.15
CA THR A 259 13.39 -14.18 21.82
C THR A 259 12.74 -12.81 21.81
N LEU A 260 12.70 -12.17 22.98
CA LEU A 260 12.22 -10.81 23.16
C LEU A 260 13.32 -9.99 23.83
N ASP A 261 13.83 -8.98 23.13
CA ASP A 261 14.78 -8.01 23.66
C ASP A 261 14.09 -6.64 23.79
N ASN A 262 13.66 -6.32 25.01
CA ASN A 262 13.08 -5.04 25.42
C ASN A 262 14.10 -4.21 26.21
N SER A 263 15.40 -4.45 26.04
CA SER A 263 16.43 -3.71 26.77
C SER A 263 16.56 -2.25 26.29
N GLN A 264 17.42 -1.47 26.93
CA GLN A 264 17.79 -0.12 26.48
C GLN A 264 16.58 0.83 26.28
N SER A 265 15.79 0.99 27.33
CA SER A 265 14.60 1.86 27.36
C SER A 265 13.46 1.42 26.42
N GLY A 266 13.40 0.14 26.06
CA GLY A 266 12.22 -0.43 25.41
C GLY A 266 10.99 -0.40 26.32
N LEU A 267 9.81 -0.17 25.75
CA LEU A 267 8.53 -0.14 26.44
C LEU A 267 7.57 -1.18 25.85
N ILE A 268 7.06 -2.05 26.73
CA ILE A 268 5.95 -2.95 26.45
C ILE A 268 4.85 -2.67 27.48
N ALA A 269 3.72 -2.12 27.06
CA ALA A 269 2.66 -1.73 27.99
C ALA A 269 1.25 -2.06 27.52
N ALA A 270 0.34 -2.34 28.45
CA ALA A 270 -1.07 -2.51 28.13
C ALA A 270 -2.01 -2.20 29.29
N ASN A 271 -3.18 -1.61 29.03
CA ASN A 271 -4.15 -1.25 30.09
C ASN A 271 -5.10 -2.39 30.47
N GLY A 272 -5.35 -3.34 29.57
CA GLY A 272 -6.21 -4.51 29.79
C GLY A 272 -5.45 -5.76 30.26
N GLY A 273 -4.14 -5.64 30.51
CA GLY A 273 -3.28 -6.74 30.93
C GLY A 273 -2.33 -7.23 29.84
N ILE A 274 -1.23 -7.85 30.28
CA ILE A 274 -0.14 -8.35 29.44
C ILE A 274 0.03 -9.85 29.66
N ALA A 275 0.14 -10.60 28.57
CA ALA A 275 0.66 -11.98 28.57
C ALA A 275 1.84 -12.07 27.60
N ILE A 276 3.01 -12.46 28.11
CA ILE A 276 4.21 -12.70 27.30
C ILE A 276 4.64 -14.15 27.51
N GLU A 277 4.67 -14.90 26.41
CA GLU A 277 5.19 -16.25 26.34
C GLU A 277 6.44 -16.22 25.46
N ALA A 278 7.62 -16.29 26.07
CA ALA A 278 8.85 -16.37 25.30
C ALA A 278 9.91 -17.27 25.92
N ARG A 279 10.74 -17.90 25.07
CA ARG A 279 11.85 -18.75 25.52
C ARG A 279 12.94 -17.92 26.21
N GLN A 280 13.17 -16.70 25.74
CA GLN A 280 14.10 -15.75 26.35
C GLN A 280 13.54 -14.33 26.32
N VAL A 281 13.64 -13.66 27.47
CA VAL A 281 13.28 -12.25 27.63
C VAL A 281 14.49 -11.49 28.21
N ASP A 282 14.96 -10.46 27.53
CA ASP A 282 15.85 -9.44 28.07
C ASP A 282 15.06 -8.15 28.29
N ASN A 283 14.91 -7.75 29.56
CA ASN A 283 14.25 -6.49 29.95
C ASN A 283 15.21 -5.58 30.74
N ARG A 284 16.53 -5.72 30.55
CA ARG A 284 17.50 -4.89 31.27
C ARG A 284 17.39 -3.44 30.81
N ALA A 285 17.14 -2.55 31.76
CA ALA A 285 16.87 -1.14 31.49
C ALA A 285 15.65 -0.89 30.58
N GLY A 286 14.72 -1.85 30.47
CA GLY A 286 13.43 -1.71 29.79
C GLY A 286 12.25 -1.73 30.75
N GLU A 287 11.06 -1.47 30.23
CA GLU A 287 9.80 -1.49 30.98
C GLU A 287 8.80 -2.48 30.36
N ILE A 288 8.23 -3.36 31.20
CA ILE A 288 7.06 -4.17 30.90
C ILE A 288 6.01 -3.87 31.97
N SER A 289 4.88 -3.24 31.60
CA SER A 289 3.90 -2.75 32.58
C SER A 289 2.44 -2.90 32.16
N SER A 290 1.60 -3.38 33.06
CA SER A 290 0.15 -3.52 32.83
C SER A 290 -0.64 -2.22 33.07
N THR A 291 0.01 -1.08 32.89
CA THR A 291 -0.56 0.27 32.98
C THR A 291 0.24 1.16 32.03
N SER A 292 -0.34 1.57 30.90
CA SER A 292 0.27 2.61 30.08
C SER A 292 0.09 3.95 30.82
N ARG A 293 1.18 4.62 31.19
CA ARG A 293 1.11 5.98 31.71
C ARG A 293 0.72 6.99 30.64
#